data_AF-A0A0K1E5Y8-F1
#
_entry.id   AF-A0A0K1E5Y8-F1
#
_cell.length_a   1.000
_cell.length_b   1.000
_cell.length_c   1.000
_cell.angle_alpha   90.00
_cell.angle_beta   90.00
_cell.angle_gamma   90.00
#
_symmetry.space_group_name_H-M   'P 1'
#
loop_
_entity.id
_entity.type
_entity.pdbx_description
1 polymer ?
#
loop_
_entity_poly.entity_id
_entity_poly.type
_entity_poly.pdbx_seq_one_letter_code
_entity_poly.pdbx_strand_id
1 'polypeptide(L)'
;MTYRPERRISFGPPLKERYPSLAYLGFALLLTGVILYGQHMATSGSWLFRYVVEGDRQRMIPSSVCAIILCTSAFAAVLREQMRGVIVHPDGLELRELFGFGFPRVRRLAWSQIDRVAVPSPEARQAALKEGKSKGIRLDLWDGSRAWLPEVGDLMALAVVLERVALARAIPIEGGTGLLDDLGNPLEEG
;
A
#
# COMPACT_ATOMS: atom_id res chain seq x y z
N MET A 1 -31.32 -7.52 -9.08
CA MET A 1 -30.10 -8.34 -9.10
C MET A 1 -28.99 -7.57 -8.41
N THR A 2 -28.55 -8.02 -7.23
CA THR A 2 -27.58 -7.29 -6.40
C THR A 2 -26.17 -7.64 -6.85
N TYR A 3 -25.45 -6.69 -7.46
CA TYR A 3 -24.05 -6.89 -7.82
C TYR A 3 -23.25 -7.19 -6.55
N ARG A 4 -22.78 -8.44 -6.43
CA ARG A 4 -21.79 -8.86 -5.45
C ARG A 4 -20.45 -8.91 -6.18
N PRO A 5 -19.43 -8.14 -5.76
CA PRO A 5 -18.10 -8.34 -6.31
C PRO A 5 -17.66 -9.78 -5.98
N GLU A 6 -17.56 -10.64 -6.98
CA GLU A 6 -17.23 -12.07 -6.80
C GLU A 6 -15.78 -12.30 -6.37
N ARG A 7 -14.92 -11.28 -6.47
CA ARG A 7 -13.49 -11.38 -6.17
C ARG A 7 -13.03 -10.35 -5.16
N ARG A 8 -12.17 -10.79 -4.23
CA ARG A 8 -11.35 -9.94 -3.37
C ARG A 8 -10.46 -9.07 -4.26
N ILE A 9 -10.66 -7.75 -4.22
CA ILE A 9 -9.78 -6.79 -4.91
C ILE A 9 -8.90 -6.13 -3.85
N SER A 10 -7.59 -6.26 -4.01
CA SER A 10 -6.59 -5.70 -3.10
C SER A 10 -5.92 -4.50 -3.73
N PHE A 11 -6.00 -3.36 -3.05
CA PHE A 11 -5.30 -2.13 -3.43
C PHE A 11 -4.16 -1.89 -2.45
N GLY A 12 -2.92 -1.99 -2.94
CA GLY A 12 -1.72 -1.76 -2.12
C GLY A 12 -1.35 -0.27 -1.98
N PRO A 13 -0.31 0.04 -1.17
CA PRO A 13 0.14 1.41 -0.93
C PRO A 13 0.69 2.06 -2.20
N PRO A 14 0.71 3.40 -2.29
CA PRO A 14 1.19 4.11 -3.47
C PRO A 14 2.66 3.80 -3.77
N LEU A 15 3.01 3.77 -5.06
CA LEU A 15 4.37 3.46 -5.52
C LEU A 15 5.42 4.38 -4.88
N LYS A 16 5.05 5.66 -4.62
CA LYS A 16 5.90 6.66 -3.96
C LYS A 16 6.36 6.24 -2.57
N GLU A 17 5.48 5.60 -1.79
CA GLU A 17 5.80 5.09 -0.45
C GLU A 17 6.63 3.79 -0.50
N ARG A 18 6.56 3.04 -1.60
CA ARG A 18 7.33 1.79 -1.77
C ARG A 18 8.80 2.01 -2.07
N TYR A 19 9.15 3.10 -2.78
CA TYR A 19 10.53 3.41 -3.19
C TYR A 19 11.58 3.33 -2.08
N PRO A 20 11.41 3.94 -0.89
CA PRO A 20 12.43 3.87 0.15
C PRO A 20 12.71 2.43 0.62
N SER A 21 11.66 1.61 0.75
CA SER A 21 11.82 0.20 1.15
C SER A 21 12.52 -0.63 0.07
N LEU A 22 12.19 -0.40 -1.20
CA LEU A 22 12.83 -1.06 -2.34
C LEU A 22 14.28 -0.61 -2.54
N ALA A 23 14.56 0.68 -2.35
CA ALA A 23 15.92 1.22 -2.39
C ALA A 23 16.78 0.63 -1.29
N TYR A 24 16.23 0.49 -0.08
CA TYR A 24 16.92 -0.16 1.05
C TYR A 24 17.20 -1.64 0.76
N LEU A 25 16.24 -2.38 0.18
CA LEU A 25 16.45 -3.76 -0.26
C LEU A 25 17.54 -3.84 -1.34
N GLY A 26 17.50 -2.97 -2.35
CA GLY A 26 18.53 -2.93 -3.40
C GLY A 26 19.92 -2.67 -2.85
N PHE A 27 20.05 -1.73 -1.91
CA PHE A 27 21.30 -1.45 -1.22
C PHE A 27 21.78 -2.64 -0.39
N ALA A 28 20.90 -3.29 0.38
CA ALA A 28 21.24 -4.46 1.18
C ALA A 28 21.69 -5.65 0.32
N LEU A 29 21.01 -5.90 -0.81
CA LEU A 29 21.39 -6.93 -1.77
C LEU A 29 22.74 -6.64 -2.43
N LEU A 30 23.00 -5.38 -2.78
CA LEU A 30 24.29 -4.96 -3.36
C LEU A 30 25.43 -5.22 -2.37
N LEU A 31 25.30 -4.77 -1.13
CA LEU A 31 26.30 -5.01 -0.09
C LEU A 31 26.51 -6.50 0.19
N THR A 32 25.42 -7.26 0.28
CA THR A 32 25.50 -8.71 0.49
C THR A 32 26.19 -9.40 -0.69
N GLY A 33 25.89 -8.98 -1.93
CA GLY A 33 26.56 -9.47 -3.13
C GLY A 33 28.06 -9.18 -3.13
N VAL A 34 28.47 -7.98 -2.72
CA VAL A 34 29.89 -7.61 -2.58
C VAL A 34 30.61 -8.48 -1.55
N ILE A 35 29.97 -8.75 -0.41
CA ILE A 35 30.54 -9.59 0.65
C ILE A 35 30.68 -11.05 0.17
N LEU A 36 29.63 -11.62 -0.43
CA LEU A 36 29.66 -13.00 -0.97
C LEU A 36 30.68 -13.15 -2.10
N TYR A 37 30.79 -12.16 -2.98
CA TYR A 37 31.79 -12.13 -4.04
C TYR A 37 33.22 -12.09 -3.46
N GLY A 38 33.44 -11.28 -2.43
CA GLY A 38 34.71 -11.21 -1.69
C GLY A 38 35.10 -12.52 -1.01
N GLN A 39 34.13 -13.34 -0.60
CA GLN A 39 34.36 -14.63 0.06
C GLN A 39 34.63 -15.78 -0.91
N HIS A 40 33.93 -15.84 -2.05
CA HIS A 40 33.95 -17.01 -2.93
C HIS A 40 34.71 -16.83 -4.24
N MET A 41 34.85 -15.61 -4.75
CA MET A 41 35.39 -15.35 -6.10
C MET A 41 36.63 -14.45 -6.10
N ALA A 42 37.00 -13.85 -4.97
CA ALA A 42 38.12 -12.93 -4.92
C ALA A 42 39.46 -13.67 -4.82
N THR A 43 40.32 -13.48 -5.82
CA THR A 43 41.73 -13.91 -5.81
C THR A 43 42.44 -13.35 -4.58
N SER A 44 43.30 -14.16 -3.96
CA SER A 44 43.96 -13.95 -2.65
C SER A 44 44.77 -12.64 -2.48
N GLY A 45 44.91 -11.84 -3.54
CA GLY A 45 45.60 -10.54 -3.53
C GLY A 45 44.68 -9.30 -3.58
N SER A 46 43.36 -9.46 -3.77
CA SER A 46 42.46 -8.30 -3.90
C SER A 46 42.20 -7.62 -2.56
N TRP A 47 42.07 -6.29 -2.56
CA TRP A 47 41.75 -5.50 -1.36
C TRP A 47 40.43 -5.95 -0.70
N LEU A 48 39.49 -6.43 -1.50
CA LEU A 48 38.17 -6.91 -1.08
C LEU A 48 38.28 -8.25 -0.32
N PHE A 49 39.14 -9.16 -0.78
CA PHE A 49 39.46 -10.40 -0.07
C PHE A 49 40.14 -10.12 1.27
N ARG A 50 41.12 -9.20 1.31
CA ARG A 50 41.78 -8.81 2.56
C ARG A 50 40.80 -8.19 3.55
N TYR A 51 39.92 -7.30 3.09
CA TYR A 51 38.94 -6.68 3.96
C TYR A 51 37.90 -7.67 4.52
N VAL A 52 37.40 -8.58 3.67
CA VAL A 52 36.31 -9.50 4.04
C VAL A 52 36.82 -10.76 4.76
N VAL A 53 38.03 -11.24 4.46
CA VAL A 53 38.57 -12.51 5.00
C VAL A 53 39.68 -12.28 6.03
N GLU A 54 40.66 -11.43 5.75
CA GLU A 54 41.74 -11.13 6.72
C GLU A 54 41.25 -10.18 7.82
N GLY A 55 40.41 -9.20 7.45
CA GLY A 55 39.76 -8.29 8.39
C GLY A 55 38.71 -8.94 9.29
N ASP A 56 38.12 -10.06 8.87
CA ASP A 56 37.14 -10.81 9.67
C ASP A 56 37.79 -11.50 10.88
N ARG A 57 39.06 -11.89 10.78
CA ARG A 57 39.79 -12.55 11.89
C ARG A 57 39.96 -11.69 13.13
N GLN A 58 39.90 -10.36 13.02
CA GLN A 58 40.02 -9.44 14.16
C GLN A 58 38.69 -8.82 14.60
N ARG A 59 37.57 -9.11 13.92
CA ARG A 59 36.26 -8.53 14.25
C ARG A 59 35.50 -9.44 15.21
N MET A 60 34.81 -8.83 16.18
CA MET A 60 33.89 -9.56 17.06
C MET A 60 32.66 -10.11 16.32
N ILE A 61 32.26 -9.48 15.20
CA ILE A 61 31.12 -9.90 14.39
C ILE A 61 31.62 -10.14 12.95
N PRO A 62 31.50 -11.38 12.43
CA PRO A 62 31.94 -11.69 11.08
C PRO A 62 31.03 -11.01 10.04
N SER A 63 31.63 -10.69 8.90
CA SER A 63 30.99 -9.92 7.83
C SER A 63 29.79 -10.65 7.21
N SER A 64 29.78 -11.99 7.26
CA SER A 64 28.64 -12.83 6.86
C SER A 64 27.41 -12.63 7.76
N VAL A 65 27.59 -12.54 9.07
CA VAL A 65 26.50 -12.31 10.03
C VAL A 65 25.90 -10.93 9.82
N CYS A 66 26.75 -9.92 9.56
CA CYS A 66 26.29 -8.57 9.25
C CYS A 66 25.44 -8.53 7.95
N ALA A 67 25.86 -9.27 6.92
CA ALA A 67 25.10 -9.39 5.67
C ALA A 67 23.73 -10.07 5.88
N ILE A 68 23.66 -11.14 6.68
CA ILE A 68 22.40 -11.82 7.02
C ILE A 68 21.45 -10.87 7.75
N ILE A 69 21.95 -10.13 8.76
CA ILE A 69 21.15 -9.17 9.52
C ILE A 69 20.61 -8.07 8.60
N LEU A 70 21.46 -7.52 7.71
CA LEU A 70 21.05 -6.47 6.77
C LEU A 70 20.02 -6.97 5.74
N CYS A 71 20.22 -8.16 5.17
CA CYS A 71 19.26 -8.73 4.23
C CYS A 71 17.91 -9.04 4.90
N THR A 72 17.94 -9.63 6.10
CA THR A 72 16.72 -9.95 6.84
C THR A 72 15.97 -8.69 7.28
N SER A 73 16.68 -7.64 7.73
CA SER A 73 16.06 -6.35 8.06
C SER A 73 15.44 -5.66 6.84
N ALA A 74 16.12 -5.69 5.69
CA ALA A 74 15.61 -5.11 4.45
C ALA A 74 14.40 -5.86 3.90
N PHE A 75 14.42 -7.20 3.96
CA PHE A 75 13.27 -8.00 3.58
C PHE A 75 12.07 -7.76 4.51
N ALA A 76 12.30 -7.68 5.81
CA ALA A 76 11.28 -7.32 6.79
C ALA A 76 10.68 -5.93 6.51
N ALA A 77 11.51 -4.95 6.12
CA ALA A 77 11.04 -3.61 5.75
C ALA A 77 10.13 -3.63 4.52
N VAL A 78 10.45 -4.42 3.49
CA VAL A 78 9.60 -4.57 2.30
C VAL A 78 8.29 -5.26 2.64
N LEU A 79 8.34 -6.38 3.37
CA LEU A 79 7.13 -7.09 3.81
C LEU A 79 6.21 -6.17 4.62
N ARG A 80 6.79 -5.40 5.54
CA ARG A 80 6.09 -4.41 6.35
C ARG A 80 5.34 -3.38 5.49
N GLU A 81 5.96 -2.91 4.41
CA GLU A 81 5.32 -1.98 3.49
C GLU A 81 4.17 -2.63 2.71
N GLN A 82 4.30 -3.92 2.32
CA GLN A 82 3.23 -4.67 1.64
C GLN A 82 2.00 -4.97 2.52
N MET A 83 2.12 -4.85 3.85
CA MET A 83 0.98 -5.06 4.76
C MET A 83 -0.02 -3.90 4.76
N ARG A 84 0.32 -2.75 4.15
CA ARG A 84 -0.57 -1.60 4.02
C ARG A 84 -1.54 -1.77 2.85
N GLY A 85 -2.69 -1.11 2.95
CA GLY A 85 -3.62 -0.97 1.82
C GLY A 85 -5.07 -1.20 2.19
N VAL A 86 -5.90 -1.33 1.17
CA VAL A 86 -7.34 -1.53 1.29
C VAL A 86 -7.73 -2.77 0.51
N ILE A 87 -8.47 -3.68 1.15
CA ILE A 87 -9.01 -4.85 0.49
C ILE A 87 -10.53 -4.77 0.51
N VAL A 88 -11.11 -4.83 -0.68
CA VAL A 88 -12.56 -4.82 -0.88
C VAL A 88 -13.06 -6.27 -0.89
N HIS A 89 -13.97 -6.60 0.02
CA HIS A 89 -14.67 -7.88 0.12
C HIS A 89 -16.11 -7.74 -0.36
N PRO A 90 -16.75 -8.85 -0.77
CA PRO A 90 -18.20 -8.87 -0.94
C PRO A 90 -18.94 -8.49 0.34
N ASP A 91 -18.41 -8.81 1.52
CA ASP A 91 -19.09 -8.57 2.79
C ASP A 91 -18.70 -7.25 3.47
N GLY A 92 -17.60 -6.61 3.05
CA GLY A 92 -17.15 -5.35 3.64
C GLY A 92 -15.82 -4.81 3.09
N LEU A 93 -15.23 -3.87 3.82
CA LEU A 93 -13.93 -3.27 3.54
C LEU A 93 -12.93 -3.62 4.65
N GLU A 94 -11.75 -4.08 4.28
CA GLU A 94 -10.61 -4.25 5.18
C GLU A 94 -9.61 -3.12 4.94
N LEU A 95 -9.47 -2.24 5.92
CA LEU A 95 -8.44 -1.19 5.97
C LEU A 95 -7.23 -1.75 6.70
N ARG A 96 -6.05 -1.67 6.09
CA ARG A 96 -4.79 -2.10 6.69
C ARG A 96 -3.86 -0.91 6.77
N GLU A 97 -3.69 -0.42 7.99
CA GLU A 97 -2.81 0.70 8.30
C GLU A 97 -1.64 0.21 9.14
N LEU A 98 -0.49 0.85 8.96
CA LEU A 98 0.69 0.52 9.73
C LEU A 98 1.02 1.68 10.66
N PHE A 99 0.81 1.49 11.95
CA PHE A 99 1.14 2.51 12.95
C PHE A 99 2.67 2.65 13.06
N GLY A 100 3.17 3.81 13.53
CA GLY A 100 4.61 4.13 13.56
C GLY A 100 5.51 3.06 14.21
N PHE A 101 4.98 2.31 15.17
CA PHE A 101 5.70 1.24 15.87
C PHE A 101 5.69 -0.14 15.18
N GLY A 102 5.10 -0.28 13.99
CA GLY A 102 5.16 -1.53 13.21
C GLY A 102 4.08 -2.54 13.49
N PHE A 103 3.11 -2.21 14.33
CA PHE A 103 1.92 -3.02 14.48
C PHE A 103 0.95 -2.76 13.33
N PRO A 104 0.60 -3.79 12.53
CA PRO A 104 -0.44 -3.66 11.53
C PRO A 104 -1.80 -3.55 12.23
N ARG A 105 -2.53 -2.46 11.98
CA ARG A 105 -3.91 -2.30 12.43
C ARG A 105 -4.83 -2.66 11.27
N VAL A 106 -5.58 -3.75 11.45
CA VAL A 106 -6.60 -4.19 10.49
C VAL A 106 -7.95 -3.75 11.03
N ARG A 107 -8.63 -2.85 10.31
CA ARG A 107 -10.00 -2.44 10.62
C ARG A 107 -10.93 -3.03 9.56
N ARG A 108 -11.88 -3.85 9.99
CA ARG A 108 -12.92 -4.42 9.11
C ARG A 108 -14.19 -3.60 9.28
N LEU A 109 -14.74 -3.12 8.17
CA LEU A 109 -16.00 -2.39 8.13
C LEU A 109 -16.97 -3.23 7.31
N ALA A 110 -18.10 -3.64 7.90
CA ALA A 110 -19.15 -4.29 7.14
C ALA A 110 -19.90 -3.23 6.32
N TRP A 111 -20.40 -3.60 5.14
CA TRP A 111 -21.17 -2.67 4.30
C TRP A 111 -22.41 -2.10 5.01
N SER A 112 -23.03 -2.88 5.92
CA SER A 112 -24.17 -2.43 6.72
C SER A 112 -23.83 -1.33 7.73
N GLN A 113 -22.54 -1.13 8.04
CA GLN A 113 -22.10 -0.09 8.95
C GLN A 113 -21.80 1.23 8.23
N ILE A 114 -21.77 1.21 6.90
CA ILE A 114 -21.45 2.37 6.06
C ILE A 114 -22.77 3.04 5.69
N ASP A 115 -22.93 4.28 6.11
CA ASP A 115 -24.13 5.10 5.81
C ASP A 115 -23.94 5.88 4.51
N ARG A 116 -22.78 6.54 4.34
CA ARG A 116 -22.46 7.33 3.16
C ARG A 116 -21.01 7.14 2.71
N VAL A 117 -20.81 7.23 1.40
CA VAL A 117 -19.47 7.23 0.79
C VAL A 117 -19.23 8.58 0.14
N ALA A 118 -18.27 9.36 0.65
CA ALA A 118 -17.88 10.61 0.03
C ALA A 118 -16.63 10.39 -0.83
N VAL A 119 -16.83 10.35 -2.16
CA VAL A 119 -15.76 10.21 -3.14
C VAL A 119 -15.36 11.63 -3.59
N PRO A 120 -14.10 12.06 -3.35
CA PRO A 120 -13.67 13.38 -3.78
C PRO A 120 -13.67 13.45 -5.32
N SER A 121 -14.47 14.40 -5.85
CA SER A 121 -14.51 14.75 -7.27
C SER A 121 -13.10 15.03 -7.81
N PRO A 122 -12.83 14.72 -9.10
CA PRO A 122 -11.51 14.95 -9.72
C PRO A 122 -11.00 16.38 -9.55
N GLU A 123 -11.89 17.39 -9.55
CA GLU A 123 -11.53 18.80 -9.35
C GLU A 123 -11.13 19.09 -7.90
N ALA A 124 -11.92 18.59 -6.94
CA ALA A 124 -11.62 18.72 -5.51
C ALA A 124 -10.33 18.00 -5.12
N ARG A 125 -9.97 16.93 -5.85
CA ARG A 125 -8.70 16.21 -5.69
C ARG A 125 -7.52 17.02 -6.22
N GLN A 126 -7.66 17.67 -7.38
CA GLN A 126 -6.62 18.54 -7.93
C GLN A 126 -6.38 19.76 -7.04
N ALA A 127 -7.44 20.34 -6.45
CA ALA A 127 -7.31 21.41 -5.47
C ALA A 127 -6.60 20.94 -4.19
N ALA A 128 -6.93 19.76 -3.67
CA ALA A 128 -6.29 19.20 -2.49
C ALA A 128 -4.81 18.87 -2.71
N LEU A 129 -4.45 18.39 -3.91
CA LEU A 129 -3.05 18.17 -4.31
C LEU A 129 -2.26 19.49 -4.36
N LYS A 130 -2.88 20.58 -4.84
CA LYS A 130 -2.25 21.93 -4.84
C LYS A 130 -2.04 22.45 -3.43
N GLU A 131 -2.88 22.06 -2.47
CA GLU A 131 -2.74 22.39 -1.04
C GLU A 131 -1.82 21.43 -0.27
N GLY A 132 -1.24 20.43 -0.92
CA GLY A 132 -0.39 19.43 -0.26
C GLY A 132 -1.14 18.48 0.69
N LYS A 133 -2.47 18.39 0.59
CA LYS A 133 -3.32 17.51 1.39
C LYS A 133 -3.89 16.38 0.52
N SER A 134 -3.59 15.12 0.84
CA SER A 134 -4.31 14.01 0.21
C SER A 134 -5.69 13.88 0.86
N LYS A 135 -6.74 14.37 0.17
CA LYS A 135 -8.13 14.05 0.55
C LYS A 135 -8.40 12.60 0.13
N GLY A 136 -8.19 11.68 1.06
CA GLY A 136 -8.62 10.29 0.91
C GLY A 136 -10.14 10.17 0.77
N ILE A 137 -10.61 9.02 0.31
CA ILE A 137 -12.05 8.71 0.28
C ILE A 137 -12.55 8.67 1.73
N ARG A 138 -13.69 9.30 2.01
CA ARG A 138 -14.29 9.31 3.34
C ARG A 138 -15.49 8.36 3.36
N LEU A 139 -15.58 7.55 4.40
CA LEU A 139 -16.75 6.74 4.73
C LEU A 139 -17.37 7.33 5.99
N ASP A 140 -18.63 7.72 5.90
CA ASP A 140 -19.41 8.05 7.08
C ASP A 140 -20.18 6.79 7.51
N LEU A 141 -20.02 6.44 8.77
CA LEU A 141 -20.62 5.24 9.35
C LEU A 141 -21.96 5.60 10.00
N TRP A 142 -22.82 4.58 10.15
CA TRP A 142 -24.14 4.73 10.77
C TRP A 142 -24.08 5.22 12.24
N ASP A 143 -22.97 5.00 12.92
CA ASP A 143 -22.72 5.46 14.30
C ASP A 143 -22.32 6.94 14.37
N GLY A 144 -22.34 7.64 13.24
CA GLY A 144 -21.91 9.03 13.09
C GLY A 144 -20.38 9.20 13.06
N SER A 145 -19.61 8.11 13.16
CA SER A 145 -18.16 8.17 13.05
C SER A 145 -17.73 8.32 11.60
N ARG A 146 -16.59 8.99 11.38
CA ARG A 146 -16.00 9.18 10.06
C ARG A 146 -14.72 8.36 9.95
N ALA A 147 -14.63 7.50 8.95
CA ALA A 147 -13.42 6.77 8.62
C ALA A 147 -12.83 7.29 7.31
N TRP A 148 -11.52 7.52 7.33
CA TRP A 148 -10.77 7.89 6.13
C TRP A 148 -10.10 6.65 5.58
N LEU A 149 -10.17 6.43 4.27
CA LEU A 149 -9.38 5.39 3.63
C LEU A 149 -7.92 5.83 3.55
N PRO A 150 -6.97 4.92 3.80
CA PRO A 150 -5.56 5.19 3.58
C PRO A 150 -5.30 5.42 2.09
N GLU A 151 -4.22 6.13 1.79
CA GLU A 151 -3.81 6.40 0.42
C GLU A 151 -3.42 5.07 -0.26
N VAL A 152 -3.93 4.85 -1.47
CA VAL A 152 -3.70 3.64 -2.25
C VAL A 152 -3.10 4.01 -3.61
N GLY A 153 -2.36 3.08 -4.22
CA GLY A 153 -1.73 3.31 -5.52
C GLY A 153 -2.72 3.65 -6.64
N ASP A 154 -3.83 2.91 -6.71
CA ASP A 154 -4.89 3.13 -7.71
C ASP A 154 -6.18 3.62 -7.05
N LEU A 155 -6.15 4.86 -6.57
CA LEU A 155 -7.30 5.49 -5.91
C LEU A 155 -8.50 5.64 -6.86
N MET A 156 -8.26 5.79 -8.17
CA MET A 156 -9.33 5.86 -9.16
C MET A 156 -10.05 4.51 -9.32
N ALA A 157 -9.29 3.41 -9.44
CA ALA A 157 -9.88 2.09 -9.54
C ALA A 157 -10.65 1.71 -8.26
N LEU A 158 -10.12 2.08 -7.09
CA LEU A 158 -10.82 1.93 -5.82
C LEU A 158 -12.13 2.73 -5.78
N ALA A 159 -12.11 3.99 -6.25
CA ALA A 159 -13.30 4.83 -6.30
C ALA A 159 -14.39 4.23 -7.21
N VAL A 160 -14.03 3.78 -8.41
CA VAL A 160 -14.98 3.14 -9.35
C VAL A 160 -15.57 1.85 -8.76
N VAL A 161 -14.76 1.04 -8.07
CA VAL A 161 -15.26 -0.17 -7.40
C VAL A 161 -16.22 0.20 -6.28
N LEU A 162 -15.90 1.22 -5.48
CA LEU A 162 -16.77 1.70 -4.40
C LEU A 162 -18.09 2.26 -4.91
N GLU A 163 -18.06 3.05 -5.99
CA GLU A 163 -19.28 3.59 -6.62
C GLU A 163 -20.17 2.47 -7.15
N ARG A 164 -19.60 1.45 -7.83
CA ARG A 164 -20.36 0.28 -8.29
C ARG A 164 -21.01 -0.47 -7.13
N VAL A 165 -20.30 -0.65 -6.02
CA VAL A 165 -20.86 -1.33 -4.83
C VAL A 165 -21.92 -0.47 -4.14
N ALA A 166 -21.71 0.84 -4.06
CA ALA A 166 -22.66 1.77 -3.47
C ALA A 166 -23.96 1.84 -4.29
N LEU A 167 -23.87 1.96 -5.61
CA LEU A 167 -25.03 1.89 -6.52
C LEU A 167 -25.79 0.56 -6.37
N ALA A 168 -25.06 -0.56 -6.31
CA ALA A 168 -25.67 -1.88 -6.15
C ALA A 168 -26.39 -2.09 -4.82
N ARG A 169 -26.04 -1.32 -3.79
CA ARG A 169 -26.59 -1.42 -2.43
C ARG A 169 -27.43 -0.21 -2.03
N ALA A 170 -27.70 0.71 -2.97
CA ALA A 170 -28.38 1.98 -2.75
C ALA A 170 -27.78 2.80 -1.59
N ILE A 171 -26.45 2.76 -1.43
CA ILE A 171 -25.74 3.59 -0.45
C ILE A 171 -25.57 4.99 -1.05
N PRO A 172 -25.99 6.06 -0.35
CA PRO A 172 -25.82 7.43 -0.83
C PRO A 172 -24.34 7.80 -1.02
N ILE A 173 -24.05 8.43 -2.16
CA ILE A 173 -22.70 8.86 -2.54
C ILE A 173 -22.66 10.40 -2.54
N GLU A 174 -21.71 10.99 -1.83
CA GLU A 174 -21.45 12.44 -1.85
C GLU A 174 -20.25 12.73 -2.74
N GLY A 175 -20.49 13.34 -3.90
CA GLY A 175 -19.49 13.48 -4.96
C GLY A 175 -19.41 12.24 -5.85
N GLY A 176 -18.49 12.25 -6.82
CA GLY A 176 -18.34 11.14 -7.76
C GLY A 176 -17.16 11.32 -8.70
N THR A 177 -16.71 10.23 -9.30
CA THR A 177 -15.71 10.23 -10.37
C THR A 177 -16.27 10.75 -11.69
N GLY A 178 -17.61 10.86 -11.81
CA GLY A 178 -18.33 11.21 -13.04
C GLY A 178 -18.37 10.10 -14.09
N LEU A 179 -17.55 9.04 -13.94
CA LEU A 179 -17.43 7.95 -14.92
C LEU A 179 -18.65 7.02 -14.99
N LEU A 180 -19.44 6.95 -13.92
CA LEU A 180 -20.63 6.09 -13.87
C LEU A 180 -21.93 6.86 -14.15
N ASP A 181 -21.94 8.18 -14.04
CA ASP A 181 -23.08 9.02 -14.46
C ASP A 181 -23.24 9.00 -15.99
N ASP A 182 -22.13 8.94 -16.73
CA ASP A 182 -22.15 8.81 -18.21
C ASP A 182 -22.64 7.43 -18.71
N LEU A 183 -22.74 6.42 -17.83
CA LEU A 183 -23.10 5.04 -18.19
C LEU A 183 -24.56 4.68 -17.91
N GLY A 184 -25.39 5.61 -17.42
CA GLY A 184 -26.74 5.26 -17.02
C GLY A 184 -27.69 6.41 -16.78
N ASN A 185 -28.20 7.02 -17.86
CA ASN A 185 -29.56 7.54 -17.84
C ASN A 185 -30.33 7.29 -19.15
N PRO A 186 -30.79 6.06 -19.42
CA PRO A 186 -31.71 5.79 -20.54
C PRO A 186 -33.15 6.30 -20.28
N LEU A 187 -33.37 7.13 -19.26
CA LEU A 187 -34.70 7.65 -18.88
C LEU A 187 -34.84 9.17 -19.02
N GLU A 188 -33.84 9.86 -19.58
CA GLU A 188 -33.95 11.30 -19.94
C GLU A 188 -34.33 11.54 -21.41
N GLU A 189 -34.49 10.48 -22.21
CA GLU A 189 -35.08 10.55 -23.55
C GLU A 189 -36.50 9.96 -23.53
N GLY A 190 -37.48 10.76 -23.10
CA GLY A 190 -38.90 10.42 -23.12
C GLY A 190 -39.79 11.65 -23.01
#